data_AF-A0ABD3KFN6-F1
#
_entry.id   AF-A0ABD3KFN6-F1
#
_cell.length_a   1.000
_cell.length_b   1.000
_cell.length_c   1.000
_cell.angle_alpha   90.00
_cell.angle_beta   90.00
_cell.angle_gamma   90.00
#
_symmetry.space_group_name_H-M   'P 1'
#
loop_
_entity.id
_entity.type
_entity.pdbx_description
1 polymer ?
#
loop_
_entity_poly.entity_id
_entity_poly.type
_entity_poly.pdbx_seq_one_letter_code
_entity_poly.pdbx_strand_id
1 'polypeptide(L)'
;MAAFRGILAIGIWFLCIPFSVYCLPDTTVVCKICNGINFSYRTPFRQEMNSVLNELGSVIPYSYNLYAQSTNSGQGCYGHAACDGRLSHFDCDLCLQNERGDLLNGCSSKTGRKCSL
;
A
#
# COMPACT_ATOMS: atom_id res chain seq x y z
N MET A 1 -31.38 -42.03 -20.86
CA MET A 1 -29.93 -41.89 -20.57
C MET A 1 -29.30 -40.59 -21.10
N ALA A 2 -30.04 -39.69 -21.77
CA ALA A 2 -29.51 -38.40 -22.23
C ALA A 2 -29.54 -37.29 -21.15
N ALA A 3 -30.58 -37.26 -20.31
CA ALA A 3 -30.74 -36.25 -19.26
C ALA A 3 -29.65 -36.31 -18.17
N PHE A 4 -29.18 -37.50 -17.81
CA PHE A 4 -28.17 -37.70 -16.77
C PHE A 4 -26.77 -37.18 -17.17
N ARG A 5 -26.45 -37.21 -18.47
CA ARG A 5 -25.17 -36.71 -19.01
C ARG A 5 -25.08 -35.18 -18.99
N GLY A 6 -26.21 -34.49 -19.20
CA GLY A 6 -26.27 -33.03 -19.11
C GLY A 6 -26.12 -32.53 -17.67
N ILE A 7 -26.74 -33.21 -16.70
CA ILE A 7 -26.68 -32.85 -15.29
C ILE A 7 -25.25 -33.01 -14.73
N LEU A 8 -24.57 -34.11 -15.09
CA LEU A 8 -23.16 -34.33 -14.73
C LEU A 8 -22.23 -33.25 -15.32
N ALA A 9 -22.46 -32.84 -16.56
CA ALA A 9 -21.65 -31.80 -17.22
C ALA A 9 -21.81 -30.42 -16.55
N ILE A 10 -23.05 -30.06 -16.15
CA ILE A 10 -23.32 -28.79 -15.45
C ILE A 10 -22.72 -28.79 -14.04
N GLY A 11 -22.80 -29.92 -13.33
CA GLY A 11 -22.19 -30.09 -12.00
C GLY A 11 -20.66 -29.97 -12.03
N ILE A 12 -20.01 -30.59 -13.04
CA ILE A 12 -18.56 -30.48 -13.25
C ILE A 12 -18.15 -29.05 -13.62
N TRP A 13 -18.97 -28.34 -14.41
CA TRP A 13 -18.69 -26.95 -14.77
C TRP A 13 -18.74 -26.01 -13.55
N PHE A 14 -19.73 -26.16 -12.66
CA PHE A 14 -19.81 -25.40 -11.41
C PHE A 14 -18.67 -25.73 -10.42
N LEU A 15 -18.19 -26.98 -10.39
CA LEU A 15 -17.05 -27.43 -9.58
C LEU A 15 -15.70 -26.91 -10.09
N CYS A 16 -15.62 -26.49 -11.35
CA CYS A 16 -14.40 -25.97 -11.98
C CYS A 16 -14.32 -24.43 -11.99
N ILE A 17 -15.30 -23.71 -11.42
CA ILE A 17 -15.19 -22.27 -11.23
C ILE A 17 -14.48 -22.06 -9.88
N PRO A 18 -13.20 -21.66 -9.86
CA PRO A 18 -12.57 -21.25 -8.61
C PRO A 18 -13.27 -19.96 -8.15
N PHE A 19 -14.20 -20.08 -7.21
CA PHE A 19 -14.77 -18.92 -6.53
C PHE A 19 -13.72 -18.37 -5.56
N SER A 20 -12.73 -17.67 -6.10
CA SER A 20 -11.88 -16.81 -5.29
C SER A 20 -12.69 -15.57 -4.93
N VAL A 21 -13.22 -15.53 -3.71
CA VAL A 21 -13.82 -14.32 -3.15
C VAL A 21 -12.69 -13.45 -2.64
N TYR A 22 -12.32 -12.43 -3.42
CA TYR A 22 -11.40 -11.39 -2.97
C TYR A 22 -12.20 -10.30 -2.29
N CYS A 23 -12.05 -10.14 -0.97
CA CYS A 23 -12.52 -8.94 -0.28
C CYS A 23 -11.43 -7.87 -0.42
N LEU A 24 -11.78 -6.72 -0.99
CA LEU A 24 -10.87 -5.57 -1.01
C LEU A 24 -10.60 -5.10 0.44
N PRO A 25 -9.38 -4.68 0.75
CA PRO A 25 -9.08 -4.14 2.07
C PRO A 25 -9.83 -2.82 2.31
N ASP A 26 -10.14 -2.53 3.57
CA ASP A 26 -10.63 -1.22 3.97
C ASP A 26 -9.50 -0.20 3.84
N THR A 27 -9.73 0.84 3.04
CA THR A 27 -8.77 1.93 2.84
C THR A 27 -9.33 3.28 3.25
N THR A 28 -10.23 3.27 4.23
CA THR A 28 -10.78 4.48 4.83
C THR A 28 -9.71 5.18 5.66
N VAL A 29 -9.41 6.45 5.37
CA VAL A 29 -8.42 7.19 6.15
C VAL A 29 -8.90 7.44 7.58
N VAL A 30 -8.21 6.86 8.56
CA VAL A 30 -8.46 7.08 9.99
C VAL A 30 -7.72 8.32 10.49
N CYS A 31 -6.49 8.53 10.04
CA CYS A 31 -5.66 9.64 10.53
C CYS A 31 -4.73 10.20 9.45
N LYS A 32 -4.68 11.53 9.33
CA LYS A 32 -3.72 12.25 8.47
C LYS A 32 -3.13 13.42 9.24
N ILE A 33 -1.85 13.31 9.62
CA ILE A 33 -1.12 14.34 10.36
C ILE A 33 -0.05 14.91 9.45
N CYS A 34 -0.08 16.22 9.26
CA CYS A 34 0.93 16.98 8.54
C CYS A 34 1.63 17.93 9.53
N ASN A 35 2.96 18.04 9.49
CA ASN A 35 3.63 19.06 10.29
C ASN A 35 3.43 20.48 9.71
N GLY A 36 3.80 21.50 10.49
CA GLY A 36 3.71 22.91 10.08
C GLY A 36 4.81 23.36 9.12
N ILE A 37 5.84 22.54 8.89
CA ILE A 37 7.06 22.93 8.18
C ILE A 37 7.02 22.43 6.74
N ASN A 38 7.04 23.38 5.81
CA ASN A 38 7.06 23.07 4.38
C ASN A 38 8.50 22.94 3.86
N PHE A 39 8.74 22.02 2.93
CA PHE A 39 9.93 22.01 2.09
C PHE A 39 9.61 22.59 0.71
N SER A 40 10.64 23.12 0.04
CA SER A 40 10.51 23.55 -1.36
C SER A 40 10.76 22.37 -2.30
N TYR A 41 9.99 22.27 -3.39
CA TYR A 41 10.12 21.16 -4.36
C TYR A 41 11.51 21.02 -5.01
N ARG A 42 12.34 22.06 -4.93
CA ARG A 42 13.72 22.07 -5.47
C ARG A 42 14.78 21.74 -4.42
N THR A 43 14.39 21.27 -3.23
CA THR A 43 15.35 20.88 -2.18
C THR A 43 15.84 19.45 -2.36
N PRO A 44 17.08 19.15 -1.93
CA PRO A 44 17.58 17.79 -1.92
C PRO A 44 16.72 16.83 -1.08
N PHE A 45 16.09 17.32 -0.01
CA PHE A 45 15.12 16.56 0.80
C PHE A 45 14.04 15.86 -0.03
N ARG A 46 13.56 16.44 -1.14
CA ARG A 46 12.54 15.80 -1.98
C ARG A 46 13.04 14.50 -2.59
N GLN A 47 14.32 14.45 -2.96
CA GLN A 47 14.93 13.25 -3.53
C GLN A 47 15.04 12.16 -2.46
N GLU A 48 15.55 12.49 -1.28
CA GLU A 48 15.64 11.57 -0.14
C GLU A 48 14.26 11.01 0.24
N MET A 49 13.26 11.89 0.29
CA MET A 49 11.87 11.55 0.58
C MET A 49 11.27 10.60 -0.45
N ASN A 50 11.54 10.82 -1.75
CA ASN A 50 11.09 9.92 -2.80
C ASN A 50 11.78 8.55 -2.72
N SER A 51 13.08 8.51 -2.40
CA SER A 51 13.82 7.27 -2.20
C SER A 51 13.22 6.44 -1.06
N VAL A 52 12.99 7.06 0.10
CA VAL A 52 12.36 6.41 1.26
C VAL A 52 10.96 5.88 0.90
N LEU A 53 10.12 6.68 0.25
CA LEU A 53 8.76 6.24 -0.13
C LEU A 53 8.78 5.09 -1.16
N ASN A 54 9.75 5.07 -2.06
CA ASN A 54 9.89 4.00 -3.04
C ASN A 54 10.36 2.69 -2.40
N GLU A 55 11.29 2.76 -1.43
CA GLU A 55 11.76 1.60 -0.67
C GLU A 55 10.65 1.00 0.20
N LEU A 56 9.93 1.85 0.95
CA LEU A 56 8.78 1.41 1.74
C LEU A 56 7.71 0.74 0.86
N GLY A 57 7.40 1.32 -0.31
CA GLY A 57 6.41 0.75 -1.22
C GLY A 57 6.82 -0.59 -1.86
N SER A 58 8.11 -0.87 -2.02
CA SER A 58 8.56 -2.09 -2.71
C SER A 58 8.79 -3.29 -1.79
N VAL A 59 9.09 -3.05 -0.51
CA VAL A 59 9.53 -4.11 0.42
C VAL A 59 8.45 -4.49 1.44
N ILE A 60 7.58 -3.54 1.86
CA ILE A 60 6.56 -3.81 2.88
C ILE A 60 5.65 -5.01 2.54
N PRO A 61 5.21 -5.25 1.30
CA PRO A 61 4.31 -6.37 1.00
C PRO A 61 4.84 -7.74 1.48
N TYR A 62 6.15 -7.86 1.73
CA TYR A 62 6.79 -9.09 2.19
C TYR A 62 7.28 -9.04 3.66
N SER A 63 7.45 -7.85 4.23
CA SER A 63 7.98 -7.64 5.58
C SER A 63 6.91 -7.21 6.60
N TYR A 64 5.76 -6.68 6.13
CA TYR A 64 4.66 -6.07 6.90
C TYR A 64 5.05 -4.89 7.80
N ASN A 65 6.34 -4.65 8.03
CA ASN A 65 6.88 -3.57 8.83
C ASN A 65 8.28 -3.26 8.31
N LEU A 66 8.55 -2.01 7.93
CA LEU A 66 9.85 -1.60 7.40
C LEU A 66 10.17 -0.16 7.81
N TYR A 67 11.43 0.04 8.19
CA TYR A 67 12.04 1.35 8.36
C TYR A 67 12.99 1.59 7.20
N ALA A 68 12.92 2.77 6.59
CA ALA A 68 13.77 3.18 5.48
C ALA A 68 14.38 4.55 5.78
N GLN A 69 15.58 4.78 5.26
CA GLN A 69 16.28 6.05 5.43
C GLN A 69 17.09 6.40 4.18
N SER A 70 17.21 7.70 3.91
CA SER A 70 18.02 8.22 2.82
C SER A 70 18.71 9.51 3.27
N THR A 71 20.03 9.57 3.13
CA THR A 71 20.88 10.69 3.59
C THR A 71 21.89 11.14 2.53
N ASN A 72 21.63 10.85 1.25
CA ASN A 72 22.63 10.96 0.17
C ASN A 72 22.96 12.41 -0.20
N SER A 73 22.03 13.34 0.02
CA SER A 73 22.17 14.74 -0.41
C SER A 73 22.53 15.73 0.72
N GLY A 74 22.99 15.24 1.87
CA GLY A 74 23.30 16.07 3.04
C GLY A 74 22.07 16.54 3.83
N GLN A 75 20.86 16.21 3.35
CA GLN A 75 19.62 16.23 4.12
C GLN A 75 19.20 14.78 4.36
N GLY A 76 18.69 14.48 5.56
CA GLY A 76 18.20 13.15 5.91
C GLY A 76 16.69 13.05 5.79
N CYS A 77 16.20 11.94 5.26
CA CYS A 77 14.80 11.54 5.35
C CYS A 77 14.71 10.15 5.97
N TYR A 78 13.74 9.97 6.86
CA TYR A 78 13.45 8.73 7.54
C TYR A 78 11.97 8.41 7.34
N GLY A 79 11.66 7.14 7.19
CA GLY A 79 10.30 6.69 7.00
C GLY A 79 10.06 5.34 7.64
N HIS A 80 8.81 5.10 7.95
CA HIS A 80 8.30 3.84 8.45
C HIS A 80 6.97 3.57 7.76
N ALA A 81 6.75 2.31 7.40
CA ALA A 81 5.44 1.83 7.00
C ALA A 81 5.17 0.49 7.68
N ALA A 82 3.89 0.18 7.86
CA ALA A 82 3.45 -1.10 8.38
C ALA A 82 2.06 -1.46 7.84
N CYS A 83 1.84 -2.75 7.66
CA CYS A 83 0.55 -3.35 7.34
C CYS A 83 0.10 -4.24 8.50
N ASP A 84 -1.21 -4.50 8.59
CA ASP A 84 -1.71 -5.59 9.43
C ASP A 84 -1.19 -6.93 8.86
N GLY A 85 -0.51 -7.71 9.71
CA GLY A 85 0.05 -9.03 9.35
C GLY A 85 -0.99 -10.08 8.97
N ARG A 86 -2.29 -9.77 9.11
CA ARG A 86 -3.41 -10.62 8.68
C ARG A 86 -3.80 -10.40 7.21
N LEU A 87 -3.37 -9.29 6.59
CA LEU A 87 -3.64 -8.99 5.19
C LEU A 87 -2.81 -9.89 4.28
N SER A 88 -3.33 -10.17 3.07
CA SER A 88 -2.49 -10.77 2.04
C SER A 88 -1.44 -9.75 1.55
N HIS A 89 -0.37 -10.22 0.90
CA HIS A 89 0.63 -9.33 0.30
C HIS A 89 -0.01 -8.34 -0.70
N PHE A 90 -1.02 -8.81 -1.44
CA PHE A 90 -1.77 -7.98 -2.39
C PHE A 90 -2.59 -6.89 -1.68
N ASP A 91 -3.30 -7.25 -0.62
CA ASP A 91 -4.11 -6.28 0.12
C ASP A 91 -3.24 -5.26 0.86
N CYS A 92 -2.11 -5.71 1.42
CA CYS A 92 -1.13 -4.81 2.02
C CYS A 92 -0.57 -3.81 0.99
N ASP A 93 -0.21 -4.28 -0.20
CA ASP A 93 0.25 -3.39 -1.28
C ASP A 93 -0.82 -2.37 -1.68
N LEU A 94 -2.09 -2.78 -1.81
CA LEU A 94 -3.21 -1.87 -2.07
C LEU A 94 -3.38 -0.80 -0.98
N CYS A 95 -3.32 -1.20 0.31
CA CYS A 95 -3.39 -0.26 1.42
C CYS A 95 -2.28 0.80 1.35
N LEU A 96 -1.04 0.37 1.13
CA LEU A 96 0.10 1.29 1.07
C LEU A 96 0.03 2.24 -0.12
N GLN A 97 -0.44 1.76 -1.28
CA GLN A 97 -0.64 2.61 -2.45
C GLN A 97 -1.70 3.69 -2.16
N ASN A 98 -2.81 3.33 -1.53
CA ASN A 98 -3.85 4.28 -1.12
C ASN A 98 -3.32 5.27 -0.06
N GLU A 99 -2.64 4.81 0.99
CA GLU A 99 -2.01 5.69 1.98
C GLU A 99 -1.02 6.68 1.35
N ARG A 100 -0.17 6.20 0.44
CA ARG A 100 0.80 7.04 -0.25
C ARG A 100 0.08 8.12 -1.06
N GLY A 101 -0.98 7.76 -1.78
CA GLY A 101 -1.82 8.72 -2.51
C GLY A 101 -2.41 9.77 -1.58
N ASP A 102 -2.94 9.33 -0.45
CA ASP A 102 -3.53 10.20 0.56
C ASP A 102 -2.53 11.17 1.19
N LEU A 103 -1.33 10.69 1.52
CA LEU A 103 -0.23 11.50 2.03
C LEU A 103 0.22 12.55 1.03
N LEU A 104 0.36 12.15 -0.24
CA LEU A 104 0.83 13.05 -1.29
C LEU A 104 -0.22 14.08 -1.69
N ASN A 105 -1.52 13.77 -1.56
CA ASN A 105 -2.59 14.71 -1.85
C ASN A 105 -2.86 15.69 -0.68
N GLY A 106 -2.73 15.23 0.57
CA GLY A 106 -3.03 16.05 1.76
C GLY A 106 -1.84 16.76 2.40
N CYS A 107 -0.62 16.20 2.27
CA CYS A 107 0.59 16.70 2.93
C CYS A 107 1.77 16.88 1.93
N SER A 108 1.48 17.24 0.68
CA SER A 108 2.43 17.20 -0.45
C SER A 108 3.78 17.90 -0.24
N SER A 109 3.77 19.03 0.47
CA SER A 109 4.95 19.89 0.70
C SER A 109 5.46 19.83 2.14
N LYS A 110 5.04 18.83 2.92
CA LYS A 110 5.33 18.72 4.35
C LYS A 110 6.56 17.86 4.61
N THR A 111 7.45 18.36 5.46
CA THR A 111 8.69 17.65 5.84
C THR A 111 8.41 16.45 6.73
N GLY A 112 7.32 16.47 7.51
CA GLY A 112 6.90 15.36 8.36
C GLY A 112 5.42 15.07 8.18
N ARG A 113 5.08 13.79 8.04
CA ARG A 113 3.71 13.33 7.85
C ARG A 113 3.49 11.91 8.36
N LYS A 114 2.26 11.62 8.76
CA LYS A 114 1.79 10.30 9.17
C LYS A 114 0.38 10.07 8.59
N CYS A 115 0.16 8.87 8.06
CA CYS A 115 -1.15 8.37 7.66
C CYS A 115 -1.44 7.07 8.41
N SER A 116 -2.71 6.77 8.60
CA SER A 116 -3.20 5.46 9.01
C SER A 116 -4.57 5.25 8.37
N LEU A 117 -4.74 4.12 7.70
CA LEU A 117 -6.04 3.55 7.30
C LEU A 117 -6.63 2.69 8.41
#